data_AF-A0A077KIX2-F1
#
_entry.id   AF-A0A077KIX2-F1
#
_cell.length_a   1.000
_cell.length_b   1.000
_cell.length_c   1.000
_cell.angle_alpha   90.00
_cell.angle_beta   90.00
_cell.angle_gamma   90.00
#
_symmetry.space_group_name_H-M   'P 1'
#
loop_
_entity.id
_entity.type
_entity.pdbx_description
1 polymer ?
#
loop_
_entity_poly.entity_id
_entity_poly.type
_entity_poly.pdbx_seq_one_letter_code
_entity_poly.pdbx_strand_id
1 'polypeptide(L)'
;MIKEGSRMSLSFLHGCSVERLNNVIKIVSMKPTKETEEVMFRNINTLLSPKPIALEAGISRLENGMLHIAMRNVLHHCKGKMLDWWFKYFETTADLKLWHPHDHVEHGGWDSKWIKYENYIGATIHATESLGDIPPVQATIKFHDPADIFNVDVLKQAYADGSVSAVVYARIGFGENTPVDHNGDPIDGYMFHVVRDTVQGCTLRSHFYLGALMADRENQLSDEVGFGLMEHCYSEFTYLAQVLPSLYYAENKNGDKAPFLW
;
A
#
# COMPACT_ATOMS: atom_id res chain seq x y z
N MET A 1 38.54 41.33 33.99
CA MET A 1 39.52 40.31 34.45
C MET A 1 38.79 39.40 35.42
N ILE A 2 38.07 38.38 34.93
CA ILE A 2 38.48 36.97 34.77
C ILE A 2 38.93 36.32 36.09
N LYS A 3 38.12 35.38 36.62
CA LYS A 3 38.47 33.94 36.68
C LYS A 3 37.34 33.07 37.26
N GLU A 4 37.09 31.96 36.55
CA GLU A 4 36.81 30.56 36.97
C GLU A 4 35.62 30.28 37.91
N GLY A 5 34.72 29.32 37.68
CA GLY A 5 34.71 28.13 36.82
C GLY A 5 34.19 26.94 37.62
N SER A 6 32.88 26.69 37.65
CA SER A 6 32.29 25.52 38.32
C SER A 6 32.04 24.39 37.31
N ARG A 7 32.83 23.32 37.43
CA ARG A 7 32.61 22.03 36.78
C ARG A 7 31.45 21.32 37.46
N MET A 8 30.36 21.08 36.74
CA MET A 8 29.36 20.07 37.11
C MET A 8 29.71 18.74 36.43
N SER A 9 29.66 17.66 37.21
CA SER A 9 30.16 16.32 36.91
C SER A 9 29.36 15.60 35.81
N LEU A 10 30.11 14.93 34.92
CA LEU A 10 29.58 13.88 34.06
C LEU A 10 29.11 12.69 34.91
N SER A 11 27.81 12.55 35.16
CA SER A 11 27.24 11.31 35.71
C SER A 11 25.73 11.14 35.43
N PHE A 12 25.24 11.65 34.29
CA PHE A 12 23.83 11.53 33.88
C PHE A 12 23.69 11.14 32.40
N LEU A 13 24.45 10.15 31.90
CA LEU A 13 24.34 9.72 30.49
C LEU A 13 24.47 8.20 30.30
N HIS A 14 24.03 7.36 31.24
CA HIS A 14 24.06 5.90 31.04
C HIS A 14 22.73 5.17 31.29
N GLY A 15 21.64 5.87 31.67
CA GLY A 15 20.33 5.23 31.91
C GLY A 15 19.37 5.19 30.71
N CYS A 16 19.48 6.15 29.78
CA CYS A 16 18.47 6.36 28.71
C CYS A 16 18.65 5.44 27.49
N SER A 17 19.79 4.75 27.38
CA SER A 17 20.13 3.89 26.24
C SER A 17 19.48 2.51 26.34
N VAL A 18 19.52 1.89 27.52
CA VAL A 18 19.07 0.50 27.71
C VAL A 18 17.54 0.38 27.69
N GLU A 19 16.79 1.35 28.23
CA GLU A 19 15.32 1.36 28.12
C GLU A 19 14.82 1.63 26.70
N ARG A 20 15.50 2.49 25.93
CA ARG A 20 15.19 2.68 24.51
C ARG A 20 15.51 1.43 23.71
N LEU A 21 16.66 0.79 23.95
CA LEU A 21 17.03 -0.48 23.34
C LEU A 21 16.06 -1.60 23.75
N ASN A 22 15.65 -1.69 25.02
CA ASN A 22 14.68 -2.69 25.48
C ASN A 22 13.27 -2.43 24.94
N ASN A 23 12.88 -1.17 24.75
CA ASN A 23 11.64 -0.81 24.06
C ASN A 23 11.73 -1.13 22.57
N VAL A 24 12.87 -0.88 21.90
CA VAL A 24 13.10 -1.29 20.51
C VAL A 24 13.09 -2.82 20.38
N ILE A 25 13.70 -3.55 21.31
CA ILE A 25 13.71 -5.03 21.34
C ILE A 25 12.30 -5.58 21.64
N LYS A 26 11.49 -4.90 22.46
CA LYS A 26 10.04 -5.22 22.60
C LYS A 26 9.22 -4.88 21.35
N ILE A 27 9.55 -3.78 20.66
CA ILE A 27 8.89 -3.33 19.41
C ILE A 27 9.15 -4.33 18.26
N VAL A 28 10.35 -4.93 18.20
CA VAL A 28 10.68 -6.00 17.24
C VAL A 28 9.88 -7.29 17.51
N SER A 29 9.23 -7.43 18.69
CA SER A 29 8.40 -8.58 19.06
C SER A 29 6.88 -8.38 18.80
N MET A 30 6.46 -7.29 18.14
CA MET A 30 5.04 -7.01 17.84
C MET A 30 4.68 -7.25 16.36
N LYS A 31 5.21 -8.31 15.75
CA LYS A 31 4.54 -8.85 14.55
C LYS A 31 3.12 -9.23 14.99
N PRO A 32 2.05 -8.87 14.25
CA PRO A 32 0.81 -9.62 14.36
C PRO A 32 1.19 -11.10 14.28
N THR A 33 0.88 -11.89 15.30
CA THR A 33 1.24 -13.31 15.25
C THR A 33 0.57 -13.90 14.02
N LYS A 34 1.08 -15.02 13.50
CA LYS A 34 0.44 -15.70 12.37
C LYS A 34 -1.05 -15.97 12.67
N GLU A 35 -1.38 -16.24 13.93
CA GLU A 35 -2.75 -16.38 14.43
C GLU A 35 -3.56 -15.06 14.32
N THR A 36 -2.98 -13.91 14.67
CA THR A 36 -3.62 -12.60 14.49
C THR A 36 -3.88 -12.28 13.01
N GLU A 37 -2.90 -12.58 12.13
CA GLU A 37 -3.08 -12.41 10.68
C GLU A 37 -4.17 -13.35 10.15
N GLU A 38 -4.21 -14.61 10.58
CA GLU A 38 -5.24 -15.58 10.20
C GLU A 38 -6.64 -15.14 10.63
N VAL A 39 -6.81 -14.59 11.82
CA VAL A 39 -8.10 -14.07 12.28
C VAL A 39 -8.50 -12.81 11.51
N MET A 40 -7.58 -11.87 11.31
CA MET A 40 -7.80 -10.63 10.57
C MET A 40 -8.19 -10.89 9.12
N PHE A 41 -7.47 -11.79 8.47
CA PHE A 41 -7.63 -12.13 7.06
C PHE A 41 -8.47 -13.38 6.83
N ARG A 42 -9.21 -13.87 7.84
CA ARG A 42 -10.08 -15.06 7.72
C ARG A 42 -11.03 -15.00 6.53
N ASN A 43 -11.45 -13.79 6.16
CA ASN A 43 -12.37 -13.51 5.07
C ASN A 43 -11.69 -12.84 3.87
N ILE A 44 -10.35 -12.81 3.79
CA ILE A 44 -9.65 -12.06 2.72
C ILE A 44 -10.04 -12.55 1.33
N ASN A 45 -10.28 -13.84 1.17
CA ASN A 45 -10.74 -14.44 -0.09
C ASN A 45 -12.08 -13.86 -0.60
N THR A 46 -12.88 -13.23 0.27
CA THR A 46 -14.11 -12.54 -0.17
C THR A 46 -13.82 -11.38 -1.14
N LEU A 47 -12.63 -10.78 -1.07
CA LEU A 47 -12.21 -9.73 -2.00
C LEU A 47 -12.11 -10.23 -3.44
N LEU A 48 -11.87 -11.53 -3.64
CA LEU A 48 -11.82 -12.18 -4.96
C LEU A 48 -13.22 -12.43 -5.54
N SER A 49 -14.28 -12.31 -4.72
CA SER A 49 -15.64 -12.59 -5.16
C SER A 49 -16.16 -11.47 -6.06
N PRO A 50 -16.85 -11.82 -7.18
CA PRO A 50 -17.53 -10.84 -8.01
C PRO A 50 -18.84 -10.34 -7.36
N LYS A 51 -19.29 -10.97 -6.27
CA LYS A 51 -20.49 -10.57 -5.53
C LYS A 51 -20.20 -9.34 -4.66
N PRO A 52 -21.23 -8.55 -4.30
CA PRO A 52 -21.09 -7.49 -3.32
C PRO A 52 -20.56 -8.02 -1.98
N ILE A 53 -19.70 -7.24 -1.34
CA ILE A 53 -19.24 -7.48 0.04
C ILE A 53 -19.77 -6.40 0.98
N ALA A 54 -19.69 -6.64 2.29
CA ALA A 54 -20.26 -5.74 3.30
C ALA A 54 -19.61 -4.34 3.30
N LEU A 55 -18.30 -4.26 3.03
CA LEU A 55 -17.55 -3.01 3.01
C LEU A 55 -16.82 -2.86 1.66
N GLU A 56 -17.48 -2.20 0.70
CA GLU A 56 -16.90 -1.84 -0.61
C GLU A 56 -16.29 -0.43 -0.61
N ALA A 57 -16.81 0.46 0.24
CA ALA A 57 -16.30 1.80 0.45
C ALA A 57 -16.64 2.23 1.88
N GLY A 58 -15.65 2.71 2.63
CA GLY A 58 -15.80 3.14 4.01
C GLY A 58 -14.63 2.70 4.88
N ILE A 59 -14.73 3.02 6.18
CA ILE A 59 -13.76 2.61 7.18
C ILE A 59 -14.42 1.72 8.24
N SER A 60 -13.64 0.85 8.87
CA SER A 60 -14.05 0.03 10.00
C SER A 60 -12.88 -0.15 10.96
N ARG A 61 -13.12 -0.02 12.26
CA ARG A 61 -12.14 -0.41 13.27
C ARG A 61 -12.22 -1.90 13.52
N LEU A 62 -11.09 -2.59 13.40
CA LEU A 62 -10.99 -4.00 13.72
C LEU A 62 -10.90 -4.22 15.23
N GLU A 63 -11.16 -5.45 15.69
CA GLU A 63 -11.12 -5.82 17.12
C GLU A 63 -9.73 -5.61 17.75
N ASN A 64 -8.66 -5.72 16.95
CA ASN A 64 -7.29 -5.44 17.37
C ASN A 64 -6.90 -3.95 17.22
N GLY A 65 -7.86 -3.05 17.03
CA GLY A 65 -7.64 -1.61 16.94
C GLY A 65 -7.10 -1.09 15.61
N MET A 66 -6.72 -1.95 14.65
CA MET A 66 -6.31 -1.52 13.31
C MET A 66 -7.46 -0.85 12.55
N LEU A 67 -7.13 0.07 11.66
CA LEU A 67 -8.09 0.69 10.77
C LEU A 67 -8.15 -0.09 9.46
N HIS A 68 -9.34 -0.61 9.13
CA HIS A 68 -9.64 -1.17 7.82
C HIS A 68 -10.31 -0.09 6.97
N ILE A 69 -9.65 0.30 5.88
CA ILE A 69 -10.15 1.22 4.87
C ILE A 69 -10.51 0.44 3.61
N ALA A 70 -11.66 0.72 3.02
CA ALA A 70 -12.06 0.18 1.73
C ALA A 70 -12.46 1.32 0.78
N MET A 71 -12.11 1.17 -0.49
CA MET A 71 -12.56 2.05 -1.56
C MET A 71 -12.80 1.24 -2.83
N ARG A 72 -13.86 1.60 -3.56
CA ARG A 72 -14.23 0.97 -4.82
C ARG A 72 -14.26 2.01 -5.93
N ASN A 73 -13.55 1.73 -7.02
CA ASN A 73 -13.52 2.56 -8.21
C ASN A 73 -14.12 1.83 -9.41
N VAL A 74 -14.62 2.61 -10.36
CA VAL A 74 -14.92 2.14 -11.73
C VAL A 74 -13.94 2.84 -12.65
N LEU A 75 -13.06 2.06 -13.29
CA LEU A 75 -12.02 2.57 -14.17
C LEU A 75 -12.46 2.33 -15.62
N HIS A 76 -13.11 3.32 -16.21
CA HIS A 76 -13.60 3.24 -17.59
C HIS A 76 -12.44 2.98 -18.56
N HIS A 77 -12.69 2.11 -19.54
CA HIS A 77 -11.73 1.70 -20.58
C HIS A 77 -10.44 1.01 -20.10
N CYS A 78 -10.20 0.95 -18.79
CA CYS A 78 -9.09 0.23 -18.19
C CYS A 78 -9.37 -1.28 -18.08
N LYS A 79 -8.30 -2.07 -17.97
CA LYS A 79 -8.35 -3.52 -17.74
C LYS A 79 -7.33 -3.90 -16.69
N GLY A 80 -7.53 -5.03 -16.00
CA GLY A 80 -6.60 -5.56 -14.99
C GLY A 80 -5.17 -5.64 -15.49
N LYS A 81 -4.97 -6.12 -16.73
CA LYS A 81 -3.65 -6.18 -17.38
C LYS A 81 -2.95 -4.82 -17.52
N MET A 82 -3.70 -3.72 -17.62
CA MET A 82 -3.15 -2.37 -17.73
C MET A 82 -2.68 -1.88 -16.36
N LEU A 83 -3.44 -2.19 -15.31
CA LEU A 83 -3.05 -1.88 -13.93
C LEU A 83 -1.84 -2.72 -13.52
N ASP A 84 -1.82 -4.02 -13.79
CA ASP A 84 -0.64 -4.87 -13.55
C ASP A 84 0.61 -4.35 -14.30
N TRP A 85 0.44 -3.93 -15.56
CA TRP A 85 1.52 -3.31 -16.33
C TRP A 85 1.98 -1.97 -15.74
N TRP A 86 1.07 -1.16 -15.19
CA TRP A 86 1.42 0.13 -14.60
C TRP A 86 2.50 -0.03 -13.52
N PHE A 87 2.35 -0.99 -12.60
CA PHE A 87 3.33 -1.29 -11.56
C PHE A 87 4.67 -1.82 -12.09
N LYS A 88 4.73 -2.31 -13.33
CA LYS A 88 5.96 -2.68 -14.04
C LYS A 88 6.57 -1.52 -14.82
N TYR A 89 5.85 -0.41 -14.99
CA TYR A 89 6.22 0.67 -15.90
C TYR A 89 6.72 1.92 -15.18
N PHE A 90 5.98 2.39 -14.17
CA PHE A 90 6.22 3.71 -13.60
C PHE A 90 7.54 3.75 -12.82
N GLU A 91 8.36 4.77 -13.07
CA GLU A 91 9.73 4.84 -12.54
C GLU A 91 10.10 6.25 -12.08
N THR A 92 9.40 7.27 -12.57
CA THR A 92 9.76 8.66 -12.35
C THR A 92 8.69 9.41 -11.56
N THR A 93 9.07 10.53 -10.94
CA THR A 93 8.11 11.46 -10.34
C THR A 93 7.08 11.99 -11.35
N ALA A 94 7.45 12.09 -12.63
CA ALA A 94 6.50 12.48 -13.67
C ALA A 94 5.42 11.41 -13.88
N ASP A 95 5.82 10.13 -13.90
CA ASP A 95 4.86 9.01 -13.98
C ASP A 95 3.96 8.99 -12.74
N LEU A 96 4.55 9.14 -11.54
CA LEU A 96 3.78 9.15 -10.30
C LEU A 96 2.73 10.29 -10.29
N LYS A 97 3.05 11.46 -10.85
CA LYS A 97 2.09 12.56 -11.01
C LYS A 97 1.00 12.33 -12.06
N LEU A 98 1.19 11.42 -13.02
CA LEU A 98 0.10 10.96 -13.89
C LEU A 98 -0.93 10.16 -13.09
N TRP A 99 -0.49 9.46 -12.05
CA TRP A 99 -1.36 8.70 -11.16
C TRP A 99 -2.12 9.64 -10.21
N HIS A 100 -1.45 10.60 -9.58
CA HIS A 100 -2.15 11.61 -8.78
C HIS A 100 -1.44 12.98 -8.84
N PRO A 101 -1.97 13.96 -9.59
CA PRO A 101 -1.24 15.22 -9.85
C PRO A 101 -1.13 16.17 -8.64
N HIS A 102 -1.97 15.99 -7.62
CA HIS A 102 -1.96 16.83 -6.41
C HIS A 102 -1.18 16.20 -5.26
N ASP A 103 -1.52 14.96 -4.89
CA ASP A 103 -0.96 14.27 -3.73
C ASP A 103 0.41 13.62 -3.96
N HIS A 104 0.73 13.14 -5.18
CA HIS A 104 2.03 12.52 -5.41
C HIS A 104 3.13 13.57 -5.60
N VAL A 105 4.04 13.64 -4.63
CA VAL A 105 5.10 14.66 -4.60
C VAL A 105 6.36 14.16 -5.28
N GLU A 106 6.85 12.97 -4.89
CA GLU A 106 8.15 12.45 -5.30
C GLU A 106 8.16 10.93 -5.40
N HIS A 107 8.77 10.41 -6.47
CA HIS A 107 9.18 9.02 -6.58
C HIS A 107 10.58 8.87 -5.97
N GLY A 108 10.67 8.17 -4.85
CA GLY A 108 11.90 7.97 -4.07
C GLY A 108 12.76 6.79 -4.54
N GLY A 109 12.37 6.12 -5.61
CA GLY A 109 13.11 5.03 -6.23
C GLY A 109 12.54 3.64 -5.91
N TRP A 110 12.77 2.74 -6.86
CA TRP A 110 12.57 1.30 -6.70
C TRP A 110 13.86 0.60 -6.26
N ASP A 111 13.73 -0.49 -5.51
CA ASP A 111 14.86 -1.37 -5.24
C ASP A 111 15.24 -2.26 -6.45
N SER A 112 16.29 -3.08 -6.27
CA SER A 112 16.82 -3.94 -7.34
C SER A 112 15.94 -5.13 -7.74
N LYS A 113 14.83 -5.39 -7.03
CA LYS A 113 13.87 -6.44 -7.39
C LYS A 113 12.85 -5.96 -8.42
N TRP A 114 12.69 -4.65 -8.57
CA TRP A 114 11.87 -4.08 -9.63
C TRP A 114 12.64 -4.15 -10.94
N ILE A 115 11.98 -4.70 -11.97
CA ILE A 115 12.53 -4.84 -13.31
C ILE A 115 11.52 -4.23 -14.27
N LYS A 116 11.90 -3.12 -14.91
CA LYS A 116 11.03 -2.37 -15.81
C LYS A 116 10.44 -3.27 -16.89
N TYR A 117 9.12 -3.17 -17.09
CA TYR A 117 8.27 -3.99 -17.96
C TYR A 117 8.10 -5.46 -17.58
N GLU A 118 8.77 -5.96 -16.55
CA GLU A 118 8.83 -7.39 -16.24
C GLU A 118 8.25 -7.71 -14.86
N ASN A 119 8.78 -7.11 -13.79
CA ASN A 119 8.49 -7.54 -12.42
C ASN A 119 8.44 -6.38 -11.42
N TYR A 120 7.47 -6.44 -10.51
CA TYR A 120 7.44 -5.66 -9.27
C TYR A 120 7.28 -6.53 -8.02
N ILE A 121 7.02 -7.84 -8.16
CA ILE A 121 6.81 -8.73 -7.03
C ILE A 121 8.13 -8.89 -6.26
N GLY A 122 8.07 -8.70 -4.94
CA GLY A 122 9.22 -8.66 -4.03
C GLY A 122 9.96 -7.32 -4.00
N ALA A 123 9.56 -6.36 -4.84
CA ALA A 123 10.20 -5.05 -4.90
C ALA A 123 9.60 -4.05 -3.91
N THR A 124 10.45 -3.13 -3.48
CA THR A 124 10.10 -2.00 -2.62
C THR A 124 10.16 -0.70 -3.41
N ILE A 125 9.13 0.13 -3.25
CA ILE A 125 9.14 1.52 -3.67
C ILE A 125 9.13 2.43 -2.45
N HIS A 126 9.87 3.53 -2.55
CA HIS A 126 9.70 4.70 -1.70
C HIS A 126 8.99 5.81 -2.47
N ALA A 127 8.02 6.46 -1.84
CA ALA A 127 7.31 7.60 -2.40
C ALA A 127 7.07 8.66 -1.32
N THR A 128 6.90 9.92 -1.72
CA THR A 128 6.39 10.96 -0.84
C THR A 128 5.03 11.41 -1.36
N GLU A 129 4.01 11.30 -0.52
CA GLU A 129 2.62 11.54 -0.90
C GLU A 129 1.79 12.15 0.22
N SER A 130 0.86 13.04 -0.15
CA SER A 130 -0.23 13.49 0.72
C SER A 130 -1.34 12.45 0.75
N LEU A 131 -2.18 12.44 1.79
CA LEU A 131 -3.40 11.63 1.84
C LEU A 131 -4.60 12.56 2.03
N GLY A 132 -5.11 13.14 0.94
CA GLY A 132 -6.10 14.21 1.00
C GLY A 132 -5.53 15.45 1.71
N ASP A 133 -6.18 15.89 2.79
CA ASP A 133 -5.72 17.04 3.58
C ASP A 133 -4.50 16.74 4.48
N ILE A 134 -4.05 15.47 4.54
CA ILE A 134 -2.87 15.08 5.32
C ILE A 134 -1.60 15.51 4.58
N PRO A 135 -0.68 16.26 5.23
CA PRO A 135 0.55 16.70 4.60
C PRO A 135 1.39 15.55 4.04
N PRO A 136 2.25 15.82 3.04
CA PRO A 136 3.10 14.81 2.44
C PRO A 136 3.91 14.02 3.48
N VAL A 137 3.83 12.69 3.37
CA VAL A 137 4.55 11.74 4.20
C VAL A 137 5.28 10.73 3.30
N GLN A 138 6.42 10.23 3.77
CA GLN A 138 7.12 9.15 3.07
C GLN A 138 6.35 7.85 3.24
N ALA A 139 6.06 7.16 2.15
CA ALA A 139 5.54 5.81 2.12
C ALA A 139 6.64 4.84 1.71
N THR A 140 6.70 3.69 2.38
CA THR A 140 7.49 2.54 1.96
C THR A 140 6.53 1.40 1.68
N ILE A 141 6.54 0.89 0.45
CA ILE A 141 5.58 -0.13 -0.02
C ILE A 141 6.38 -1.28 -0.63
N LYS A 142 6.22 -2.48 -0.09
CA LYS A 142 6.85 -3.70 -0.60
C LYS A 142 5.79 -4.66 -1.13
N PHE A 143 5.88 -5.00 -2.42
CA PHE A 143 4.91 -5.81 -3.12
C PHE A 143 5.19 -7.30 -2.98
N HIS A 144 4.14 -8.11 -2.96
CA HIS A 144 4.18 -9.56 -2.72
C HIS A 144 3.30 -10.32 -3.71
N ASP A 145 3.53 -11.62 -3.83
CA ASP A 145 2.65 -12.48 -4.60
C ASP A 145 1.30 -12.57 -3.86
N PRO A 146 0.16 -12.31 -4.53
CA PRO A 146 -1.14 -12.49 -3.88
C PRO A 146 -1.35 -13.91 -3.31
N ALA A 147 -0.69 -14.93 -3.84
CA ALA A 147 -0.71 -16.30 -3.30
C ALA A 147 -0.14 -16.42 -1.88
N ASP A 148 0.61 -15.41 -1.39
CA ASP A 148 1.16 -15.39 -0.04
C ASP A 148 0.09 -15.16 1.05
N ILE A 149 -1.08 -14.62 0.66
CA ILE A 149 -2.15 -14.24 1.60
C ILE A 149 -3.53 -14.75 1.20
N PHE A 150 -3.82 -14.86 -0.10
CA PHE A 150 -5.04 -15.50 -0.58
C PHE A 150 -4.87 -17.02 -0.61
N ASN A 151 -5.98 -17.75 -0.49
CA ASN A 151 -5.93 -19.19 -0.73
C ASN A 151 -5.57 -19.45 -2.20
N VAL A 152 -4.50 -20.21 -2.44
CA VAL A 152 -3.94 -20.43 -3.78
C VAL A 152 -4.95 -21.01 -4.76
N ASP A 153 -5.78 -21.97 -4.32
CA ASP A 153 -6.76 -22.61 -5.21
C ASP A 153 -7.92 -21.67 -5.53
N VAL A 154 -8.37 -20.88 -4.54
CA VAL A 154 -9.41 -19.85 -4.75
C VAL A 154 -8.92 -18.75 -5.68
N LEU A 155 -7.68 -18.28 -5.49
CA LEU A 155 -7.07 -17.26 -6.34
C LEU A 155 -6.93 -17.75 -7.80
N LYS A 156 -6.40 -18.96 -7.99
CA LYS A 156 -6.30 -19.58 -9.32
C LYS A 156 -7.66 -19.71 -9.99
N GLN A 157 -8.67 -20.16 -9.24
CA GLN A 157 -10.04 -20.29 -9.76
C GLN A 157 -10.61 -18.92 -10.16
N ALA A 158 -10.42 -17.89 -9.33
CA ALA A 158 -10.91 -16.54 -9.59
C ALA A 158 -10.28 -15.91 -10.84
N TYR A 159 -9.02 -16.19 -11.13
CA TYR A 159 -8.40 -15.82 -12.42
C TYR A 159 -8.97 -16.64 -13.58
N ALA A 160 -9.12 -17.96 -13.40
CA ALA A 160 -9.57 -18.86 -14.46
C ALA A 160 -11.01 -18.58 -14.92
N ASP A 161 -11.89 -18.17 -14.01
CA ASP A 161 -13.29 -17.83 -14.34
C ASP A 161 -13.53 -16.33 -14.58
N GLY A 162 -12.49 -15.50 -14.50
CA GLY A 162 -12.57 -14.06 -14.73
C GLY A 162 -13.25 -13.26 -13.60
N SER A 163 -13.43 -13.86 -12.42
CA SER A 163 -13.86 -13.13 -11.21
C SER A 163 -12.88 -12.01 -10.85
N VAL A 164 -11.60 -12.21 -11.15
CA VAL A 164 -10.55 -11.18 -11.08
C VAL A 164 -9.70 -11.19 -12.35
N SER A 165 -9.17 -10.02 -12.72
CA SER A 165 -8.25 -9.83 -13.86
C SER A 165 -6.86 -9.35 -13.46
N ALA A 166 -6.70 -8.82 -12.24
CA ALA A 166 -5.41 -8.55 -11.60
C ALA A 166 -5.60 -8.43 -10.08
N VAL A 167 -4.56 -8.76 -9.32
CA VAL A 167 -4.49 -8.54 -7.87
C VAL A 167 -3.11 -7.97 -7.55
N VAL A 168 -3.07 -6.80 -6.91
CA VAL A 168 -1.84 -6.21 -6.36
C VAL A 168 -1.92 -6.31 -4.85
N TYR A 169 -0.90 -6.88 -4.23
CA TYR A 169 -0.78 -7.03 -2.78
C TYR A 169 0.55 -6.45 -2.32
N ALA A 170 0.52 -5.66 -1.25
CA ALA A 170 1.72 -5.10 -0.65
C ALA A 170 1.62 -4.95 0.87
N ARG A 171 2.79 -4.87 1.48
CA ARG A 171 3.01 -4.35 2.84
C ARG A 171 3.34 -2.86 2.74
N ILE A 172 2.73 -2.04 3.58
CA ILE A 172 2.84 -0.58 3.53
C ILE A 172 3.13 -0.02 4.92
N GLY A 173 3.93 1.04 4.98
CA GLY A 173 4.13 1.85 6.18
C GLY A 173 4.50 3.28 5.81
N PHE A 174 4.29 4.18 6.77
CA PHE A 174 4.50 5.61 6.59
C PHE A 174 5.54 6.18 7.56
N GLY A 175 6.28 7.18 7.10
CA GLY A 175 7.30 7.91 7.86
C GLY A 175 8.73 7.64 7.40
N GLU A 176 9.63 8.58 7.69
CA GLU A 176 11.05 8.58 7.27
C GLU A 176 11.84 7.36 7.73
N ASN A 177 11.45 6.75 8.86
CA ASN A 177 12.06 5.53 9.40
C ASN A 177 11.02 4.43 9.53
N THR A 178 10.28 4.16 8.44
CA THR A 178 9.26 3.12 8.39
C THR A 178 9.82 1.81 8.95
N PRO A 179 9.27 1.28 10.07
CA PRO A 179 9.76 0.04 10.65
C PRO A 179 9.51 -1.13 9.69
N VAL A 180 10.53 -1.95 9.48
CA VAL A 180 10.49 -3.14 8.64
C VAL A 180 10.92 -4.38 9.42
N ASP A 181 10.45 -5.55 9.00
CA ASP A 181 10.90 -6.83 9.54
C ASP A 181 12.23 -7.30 8.90
N HIS A 182 12.65 -8.53 9.22
CA HIS A 182 13.88 -9.13 8.70
C HIS A 182 13.88 -9.37 7.17
N ASN A 183 12.70 -9.40 6.54
CA ASN A 183 12.55 -9.51 5.09
C ASN A 183 12.46 -8.13 4.43
N GLY A 184 12.52 -7.04 5.20
CA GLY A 184 12.32 -5.68 4.70
C GLY A 184 10.84 -5.32 4.51
N ASP A 185 9.91 -6.08 5.09
CA ASP A 185 8.48 -5.78 4.97
C ASP A 185 8.04 -4.72 5.98
N PRO A 186 7.36 -3.64 5.53
CA PRO A 186 6.70 -2.73 6.45
C PRO A 186 5.73 -3.46 7.37
N ILE A 187 5.92 -3.29 8.68
CA ILE A 187 5.16 -4.03 9.70
C ILE A 187 3.85 -3.34 10.11
N ASP A 188 3.59 -2.12 9.64
CA ASP A 188 2.45 -1.30 10.09
C ASP A 188 1.15 -1.57 9.32
N GLY A 189 1.23 -1.94 8.04
CA GLY A 189 0.03 -2.11 7.24
C GLY A 189 0.11 -3.01 6.01
N TYR A 190 -1.06 -3.19 5.41
CA TYR A 190 -1.32 -4.03 4.24
C TYR A 190 -2.15 -3.25 3.22
N MET A 191 -1.91 -3.51 1.94
CA MET A 191 -2.60 -2.90 0.82
C MET A 191 -3.00 -3.97 -0.20
N PHE A 192 -4.25 -3.93 -0.63
CA PHE A 192 -4.81 -4.84 -1.63
C PHE A 192 -5.55 -4.04 -2.70
N HIS A 193 -5.27 -4.31 -3.97
CA HIS A 193 -6.04 -3.83 -5.11
C HIS A 193 -6.51 -5.02 -5.91
N VAL A 194 -7.80 -5.32 -5.88
CA VAL A 194 -8.41 -6.44 -6.60
C VAL A 194 -9.21 -5.89 -7.78
N VAL A 195 -8.80 -6.25 -8.98
CA VAL A 195 -9.36 -5.75 -10.22
C VAL A 195 -10.21 -6.81 -10.88
N ARG A 196 -11.36 -6.40 -11.42
CA ARG A 196 -12.23 -7.24 -12.24
C ARG A 196 -12.64 -6.51 -13.50
N ASP A 197 -12.41 -7.12 -14.65
CA ASP A 197 -12.81 -6.54 -15.93
C ASP A 197 -14.33 -6.59 -16.12
N THR A 198 -14.86 -5.54 -16.72
CA THR A 198 -16.26 -5.41 -17.13
C THR A 198 -16.33 -5.04 -18.61
N VAL A 199 -17.52 -5.00 -19.21
CA VAL A 199 -17.66 -4.55 -20.61
C VAL A 199 -17.14 -3.12 -20.79
N GLN A 200 -17.34 -2.24 -19.81
CA GLN A 200 -17.03 -0.81 -19.92
C GLN A 200 -15.61 -0.43 -19.45
N GLY A 201 -14.85 -1.37 -18.86
CA GLY A 201 -13.56 -1.09 -18.25
C GLY A 201 -13.21 -2.15 -17.21
N CYS A 202 -12.91 -1.73 -15.98
CA CYS A 202 -12.79 -2.62 -14.82
C CYS A 202 -13.34 -1.97 -13.55
N THR A 203 -13.67 -2.80 -12.55
CA THR A 203 -13.92 -2.37 -11.18
C THR A 203 -12.68 -2.67 -10.36
N LEU A 204 -12.20 -1.68 -9.61
CA LEU A 204 -11.10 -1.84 -8.68
C LEU A 204 -11.65 -1.79 -7.25
N ARG A 205 -11.31 -2.79 -6.45
CA ARG A 205 -11.62 -2.88 -5.02
C ARG A 205 -10.30 -2.76 -4.24
N SER A 206 -10.13 -1.65 -3.56
CA SER A 206 -8.94 -1.32 -2.76
C SER A 206 -9.24 -1.51 -1.27
N HIS A 207 -8.40 -2.27 -0.57
CA HIS A 207 -8.50 -2.47 0.87
C HIS A 207 -7.15 -2.18 1.52
N PHE A 208 -7.17 -1.41 2.60
CA PHE A 208 -5.99 -1.09 3.40
C PHE A 208 -6.26 -1.48 4.85
N TYR A 209 -5.26 -2.06 5.50
CA TYR A 209 -5.31 -2.38 6.92
C TYR A 209 -4.11 -1.72 7.56
N LEU A 210 -4.33 -0.63 8.32
CA LEU A 210 -3.27 0.25 8.80
C LEU A 210 -3.24 0.36 10.32
N GLY A 211 -2.08 0.75 10.85
CA GLY A 211 -1.90 1.09 12.26
C GLY A 211 -1.64 -0.10 13.16
N ALA A 212 -1.05 -1.19 12.64
CA ALA A 212 -0.69 -2.35 13.45
C ALA A 212 0.25 -1.99 14.62
N LEU A 213 1.12 -0.99 14.44
CA LEU A 213 2.03 -0.55 15.50
C LEU A 213 1.34 0.27 16.59
N MET A 214 0.23 0.93 16.25
CA MET A 214 -0.60 1.74 17.16
C MET A 214 -1.84 1.01 17.65
N ALA A 215 -2.05 -0.23 17.22
CA ALA A 215 -3.08 -1.14 17.70
C ALA A 215 -3.11 -1.20 19.22
N ASP A 216 -4.31 -1.16 19.80
CA ASP A 216 -4.57 -1.25 21.25
C ASP A 216 -3.86 -0.18 22.12
N ARG A 217 -3.42 0.94 21.52
CA ARG A 217 -2.88 2.10 22.25
C ARG A 217 -3.92 3.19 22.40
N GLU A 218 -3.73 4.09 23.37
CA GLU A 218 -4.58 5.29 23.54
C GLU A 218 -4.59 6.22 22.31
N ASN A 219 -3.55 6.12 21.46
CA ASN A 219 -3.37 6.94 20.26
C ASN A 219 -3.50 6.08 19.00
N GLN A 220 -4.64 5.42 18.78
CA GLN A 220 -4.89 4.69 17.53
C GLN A 220 -4.87 5.64 16.32
N LEU A 221 -4.64 5.09 15.11
CA LEU A 221 -4.83 5.87 13.88
C LEU A 221 -6.24 6.43 13.84
N SER A 222 -6.35 7.75 13.68
CA SER A 222 -7.63 8.43 13.68
C SER A 222 -8.43 8.13 12.41
N ASP A 223 -9.74 8.31 12.48
CA ASP A 223 -10.63 8.04 11.35
C ASP A 223 -10.42 9.05 10.21
N GLU A 224 -9.93 10.27 10.51
CA GLU A 224 -9.53 11.27 9.52
C GLU A 224 -8.43 10.74 8.59
N VAL A 225 -7.48 9.95 9.11
CA VAL A 225 -6.48 9.26 8.27
C VAL A 225 -7.13 8.25 7.35
N GLY A 226 -8.13 7.52 7.85
CA GLY A 226 -8.89 6.58 7.04
C GLY A 226 -9.66 7.26 5.91
N PHE A 227 -10.37 8.35 6.20
CA PHE A 227 -11.10 9.12 5.19
C PHE A 227 -10.18 9.80 4.19
N GLY A 228 -9.06 10.38 4.63
CA GLY A 228 -8.06 10.96 3.73
C GLY A 228 -7.48 9.93 2.76
N LEU A 229 -7.21 8.71 3.23
CA LEU A 229 -6.76 7.62 2.35
C LEU A 229 -7.86 7.14 1.40
N MET A 230 -9.14 7.16 1.80
CA MET A 230 -10.24 6.87 0.88
C MET A 230 -10.32 7.89 -0.24
N GLU A 231 -10.23 9.17 0.09
CA GLU A 231 -10.25 10.26 -0.89
C GLU A 231 -9.08 10.11 -1.86
N HIS A 232 -7.87 9.96 -1.32
CA HIS A 232 -6.65 9.73 -2.09
C HIS A 232 -6.76 8.53 -3.02
N CYS A 233 -7.20 7.37 -2.51
CA CYS A 233 -7.34 6.16 -3.33
C CYS A 233 -8.44 6.31 -4.40
N TYR A 234 -9.51 7.02 -4.07
CA TYR A 234 -10.55 7.29 -5.05
C TYR A 234 -10.02 8.19 -6.19
N SER A 235 -9.37 9.30 -5.85
CA SER A 235 -8.86 10.28 -6.81
C SER A 235 -7.72 9.73 -7.64
N GLU A 236 -6.73 9.03 -7.06
CA GLU A 236 -5.54 8.53 -7.78
C GLU A 236 -5.95 7.62 -8.94
N PHE A 237 -6.83 6.64 -8.68
CA PHE A 237 -7.22 5.69 -9.72
C PHE A 237 -8.18 6.34 -10.71
N THR A 238 -8.94 7.36 -10.29
CA THR A 238 -9.79 8.14 -11.20
C THR A 238 -8.95 8.97 -12.18
N TYR A 239 -7.86 9.60 -11.72
CA TYR A 239 -6.91 10.31 -12.58
C TYR A 239 -6.16 9.34 -13.49
N LEU A 240 -5.60 8.27 -12.94
CA LEU A 240 -4.88 7.27 -13.70
C LEU A 240 -5.75 6.68 -14.83
N ALA A 241 -7.03 6.41 -14.57
CA ALA A 241 -7.95 5.87 -15.58
C ALA A 241 -8.11 6.76 -16.82
N GLN A 242 -7.86 8.07 -16.71
CA GLN A 242 -7.93 8.99 -17.86
C GLN A 242 -6.78 8.81 -18.85
N VAL A 243 -5.64 8.31 -18.38
CA VAL A 243 -4.39 8.26 -19.17
C VAL A 243 -3.92 6.84 -19.43
N LEU A 244 -4.22 5.91 -18.52
CA LEU A 244 -3.64 4.57 -18.49
C LEU A 244 -3.87 3.76 -19.77
N PRO A 245 -5.06 3.72 -20.40
CA PRO A 245 -5.24 2.91 -21.61
C PRO A 245 -4.35 3.37 -22.77
N SER A 246 -4.31 4.68 -23.03
CA SER A 246 -3.49 5.23 -24.13
C SER A 246 -2.00 5.08 -23.84
N LEU A 247 -1.58 5.33 -22.59
CA LEU A 247 -0.19 5.16 -22.18
C LEU A 247 0.25 3.70 -22.27
N TYR A 248 -0.59 2.76 -21.83
CA TYR A 248 -0.37 1.33 -21.96
C TYR A 248 -0.11 0.94 -23.41
N TYR A 249 -0.98 1.30 -24.35
CA TYR A 249 -0.78 0.91 -25.75
C TYR A 249 0.41 1.60 -26.42
N ALA A 250 0.78 2.81 -25.98
CA ALA A 250 1.94 3.52 -26.50
C ALA A 250 3.26 2.89 -26.03
N GLU A 251 3.33 2.48 -24.76
CA GLU A 251 4.59 2.11 -24.13
C GLU A 251 4.79 0.61 -23.93
N ASN A 252 3.72 -0.17 -23.84
CA ASN A 252 3.79 -1.62 -23.65
C ASN A 252 4.56 -2.30 -24.79
N LYS A 253 5.55 -3.11 -24.43
CA LYS A 253 6.42 -3.82 -25.38
C LYS A 253 5.90 -5.21 -25.77
N ASN A 254 4.80 -5.66 -25.16
CA ASN A 254 4.23 -7.01 -25.40
C ASN A 254 3.37 -7.10 -26.68
N GLY A 255 3.24 -6.02 -27.45
CA GLY A 255 2.57 -6.04 -28.76
C GLY A 255 1.05 -5.92 -28.73
N ASP A 256 0.46 -5.63 -27.57
CA ASP A 256 -0.97 -5.31 -27.46
C ASP A 256 -1.30 -4.09 -28.32
N LYS A 257 -2.38 -4.18 -29.10
CA LYS A 257 -2.84 -3.10 -29.97
C LYS A 257 -4.03 -2.41 -29.37
N ALA A 258 -4.03 -1.09 -29.47
CA ALA A 258 -5.21 -0.29 -29.18
C ALA A 258 -6.38 -0.74 -30.06
N PRO A 259 -7.62 -0.81 -29.53
CA PRO A 259 -8.79 -1.11 -30.34
C PRO A 259 -9.01 -0.02 -31.39
N PHE A 260 -9.44 -0.40 -32.59
CA PHE A 260 -9.93 0.56 -33.57
C PHE A 260 -11.21 1.21 -33.05
N LEU A 261 -11.31 2.53 -33.21
CA LEU A 261 -12.50 3.30 -32.85
C LEU A 261 -13.53 3.33 -33.99
N TRP A 262 -13.12 2.98 -35.21
CA TRP A 262 -13.94 2.90 -36.42
C TRP A 262 -13.44 1.80 -37.35
#